data_AF-A0A8H4P8Z4-F1
#
_entry.id   AF-A0A8H4P8Z4-F1
#
_cell.length_a   1.000
_cell.length_b   1.000
_cell.length_c   1.000
_cell.angle_alpha   90.00
_cell.angle_beta   90.00
_cell.angle_gamma   90.00
#
_symmetry.space_group_name_H-M   'P 1'
#
loop_
_entity.id
_entity.type
_entity.pdbx_description
1 polymer ?
#
loop_
_entity_poly.entity_id
_entity_poly.type
_entity_poly.pdbx_seq_one_letter_code
_entity_poly.pdbx_strand_id
1 'polypeptide(L)'
;LSDLAKCIRIMPTSGSHFTAQAPLLPVFFLGMLATKDNDKEVSQTWFDAVVQTPVRSSVPPLYYALQRIWTWIEDEAEPPSEPMALEKSIGKRYPWWEYLVASVQRREEETLCLT
;
A
#
# COMPACT_ATOMS: atom_id res chain seq x y z
N LEU A 1 -1.10 10.44 -4.08
CA LEU A 1 -0.93 9.73 -2.78
C LEU A 1 -1.11 10.67 -1.59
N SER A 2 -0.62 11.91 -1.65
CA SER A 2 -0.79 12.92 -0.59
C SER A 2 -2.22 13.10 -0.06
N ASP A 3 -3.25 13.11 -0.92
CA ASP A 3 -4.64 13.25 -0.45
C ASP A 3 -5.16 11.99 0.25
N LEU A 4 -4.78 10.80 -0.23
CA LEU A 4 -5.04 9.55 0.46
C LEU A 4 -4.35 9.52 1.83
N ALA A 5 -3.10 9.99 1.92
CA ALA A 5 -2.38 10.13 3.17
C ALA A 5 -3.08 11.07 4.16
N LYS A 6 -3.62 12.22 3.69
CA LYS A 6 -4.44 13.11 4.53
C LYS A 6 -5.69 12.41 5.05
N CYS A 7 -6.38 11.65 4.20
CA CYS A 7 -7.56 10.88 4.60
C CYS A 7 -7.21 9.86 5.69
N ILE A 8 -6.11 9.13 5.55
CA ILE A 8 -5.70 8.10 6.53
C ILE A 8 -5.26 8.71 7.86
N ARG A 9 -4.56 9.86 7.85
CA ARG A 9 -4.11 10.54 9.08
C ARG A 9 -5.23 10.90 10.05
N ILE A 10 -6.43 11.19 9.55
CA ILE A 10 -7.58 11.59 10.38
C ILE A 10 -8.45 10.39 10.81
N MET A 11 -8.13 9.17 10.36
CA MET A 11 -8.91 7.99 10.70
C MET A 11 -8.65 7.56 12.15
N PRO A 12 -9.69 7.18 12.90
CA PRO A 12 -9.50 6.58 14.21
C PRO A 12 -8.82 5.20 14.04
N THR A 13 -7.85 4.93 14.91
CA THR A 13 -7.17 3.62 15.01
C THR A 13 -7.53 2.88 16.29
N SER A 14 -8.35 3.49 17.16
CA SER A 14 -8.83 2.95 18.42
C SER A 14 -10.11 3.66 18.89
N GLY A 15 -10.71 3.19 19.99
CA GLY A 15 -11.92 3.78 20.57
C GLY A 15 -13.23 3.30 19.95
N SER A 16 -14.37 3.83 20.42
CA SER A 16 -15.72 3.37 20.05
C SER A 16 -16.10 3.62 18.59
N HIS A 17 -15.45 4.59 17.94
CA HIS A 17 -15.64 4.92 16.53
C HIS A 17 -14.67 4.19 15.60
N PHE A 18 -13.72 3.44 16.15
CA PHE A 18 -12.91 2.53 15.37
C PHE A 18 -13.74 1.30 14.99
N THR A 19 -14.40 1.40 13.85
CA THR A 19 -15.22 0.30 13.33
C THR A 19 -14.37 -0.59 12.45
N ALA A 20 -14.80 -1.84 12.30
CA ALA A 20 -14.15 -2.83 11.44
C ALA A 20 -14.22 -2.52 9.93
N GLN A 21 -14.66 -1.32 9.54
CA GLN A 21 -14.63 -0.80 8.17
C GLN A 21 -13.41 0.08 7.92
N ALA A 22 -12.45 0.12 8.84
CA ALA A 22 -11.19 0.80 8.63
C ALA A 22 -10.57 0.32 7.30
N PRO A 23 -10.23 1.22 6.37
CA PRO A 23 -9.98 0.88 4.98
C PRO A 23 -8.58 0.28 4.80
N LEU A 24 -8.46 -0.97 5.24
CA LEU A 24 -7.24 -1.77 5.26
C LEU A 24 -6.53 -1.76 3.90
N LEU A 25 -7.30 -1.94 2.82
CA LEU A 25 -6.78 -1.95 1.46
C LEU A 25 -6.25 -0.57 1.02
N PRO A 26 -6.97 0.56 1.20
CA PRO A 26 -6.40 1.88 0.97
C PRO A 26 -5.13 2.19 1.77
N VAL A 27 -5.03 1.76 3.03
CA VAL A 27 -3.80 1.95 3.83
C VAL A 27 -2.65 1.13 3.27
N PHE A 28 -2.91 -0.12 2.89
CA PHE A 28 -1.94 -0.98 2.24
C PHE A 28 -1.44 -0.38 0.92
N PHE A 29 -2.34 0.08 0.04
CA PHE A 29 -1.96 0.71 -1.22
C PHE A 29 -1.17 2.00 -1.04
N LEU A 30 -1.49 2.82 -0.04
CA LEU A 30 -0.68 3.99 0.28
C LEU A 30 0.76 3.56 0.59
N GLY A 31 0.94 2.57 1.46
CA GLY A 31 2.27 2.08 1.84
C GLY A 31 3.02 1.46 0.67
N MET A 32 2.34 0.66 -0.16
CA MET A 32 2.93 -0.02 -1.30
C MET A 32 3.35 0.96 -2.41
N LEU A 33 2.56 2.01 -2.65
CA LEU A 33 2.79 2.92 -3.78
C LEU A 33 3.50 4.22 -3.39
N ALA A 34 3.77 4.44 -2.11
CA ALA A 34 4.45 5.63 -1.62
C ALA A 34 5.84 5.79 -2.27
N THR A 35 5.98 6.83 -3.09
CA THR A 35 7.27 7.27 -3.65
C THR A 35 7.98 8.30 -2.78
N LYS A 36 7.35 8.70 -1.66
CA LYS A 36 7.86 9.66 -0.69
C LYS A 36 7.77 9.05 0.69
N ASP A 37 8.84 9.17 1.47
CA ASP A 37 8.91 8.63 2.84
C ASP A 37 7.73 9.09 3.71
N ASN A 38 7.30 10.34 3.57
CA ASN A 38 6.18 10.89 4.33
C ASN A 38 4.83 10.18 4.03
N ASP A 39 4.62 9.67 2.83
CA ASP A 39 3.40 8.91 2.49
C ASP A 39 3.51 7.47 3.03
N LYS A 40 4.72 6.89 3.01
CA LYS A 40 5.03 5.56 3.57
C LYS A 40 4.83 5.53 5.10
N GLU A 41 5.32 6.57 5.78
CA GLU A 41 5.20 6.75 7.24
C GLU A 41 3.74 6.79 7.70
N VAL A 42 2.83 7.39 6.92
CA VAL A 42 1.40 7.42 7.26
C VAL A 42 0.79 6.02 7.26
N SER A 43 1.14 5.19 6.27
CA SER A 43 0.70 3.80 6.23
C SER A 43 1.26 3.01 7.42
N GLN A 44 2.57 3.15 7.67
CA GLN A 44 3.25 2.50 8.78
C GLN A 44 2.63 2.84 10.13
N THR A 45 2.48 4.13 10.42
CA THR A 45 1.90 4.65 11.68
C THR A 45 0.50 4.11 11.92
N TRP A 46 -0.31 4.02 10.86
CA TRP A 46 -1.65 3.48 10.95
C TRP A 46 -1.62 1.99 11.31
N PHE A 47 -0.80 1.19 10.63
CA PHE A 47 -0.67 -0.24 10.91
C PHE A 47 -0.16 -0.49 12.32
N ASP A 48 0.88 0.23 12.76
CA ASP A 48 1.44 0.12 14.11
C ASP A 48 0.40 0.42 15.20
N ALA A 49 -0.44 1.43 15.01
CA ALA A 49 -1.51 1.77 15.95
C ALA A 49 -2.62 0.71 15.97
N VAL A 50 -2.98 0.18 14.79
CA VAL A 50 -4.05 -0.80 14.65
C VAL A 50 -3.64 -2.16 15.20
N VAL A 51 -2.42 -2.65 14.96
CA VAL A 51 -1.97 -3.96 15.49
C VAL A 51 -1.92 -4.03 17.03
N GLN A 52 -1.80 -2.88 17.71
CA GLN A 52 -1.84 -2.81 19.17
C GLN A 52 -3.26 -2.88 19.74
N THR A 53 -4.27 -2.65 18.91
CA THR A 53 -5.68 -2.77 19.29
C THR A 53 -6.10 -4.24 19.11
N PRO A 54 -7.03 -4.80 19.91
CA PRO A 54 -7.57 -6.15 19.69
C PRO A 54 -8.46 -6.21 18.44
N VAL A 55 -7.84 -6.05 17.27
CA VAL A 55 -8.50 -6.08 15.96
C VAL A 55 -8.30 -7.41 15.25
N ARG A 56 -9.11 -7.58 14.21
CA ARG A 56 -9.30 -8.83 13.46
C ARG A 56 -7.98 -9.44 12.97
N SER A 57 -7.98 -10.77 12.88
CA SER A 57 -6.83 -11.63 12.56
C SER A 57 -6.07 -11.33 11.26
N SER A 58 -6.66 -10.59 10.31
CA SER A 58 -6.05 -10.33 8.99
C SER A 58 -5.14 -9.10 8.92
N VAL A 59 -5.14 -8.22 9.92
CA VAL A 59 -4.30 -7.00 9.87
C VAL A 59 -2.81 -7.32 10.02
N PRO A 60 -2.35 -8.12 11.00
CA PRO A 60 -0.92 -8.40 11.15
C PRO A 60 -0.29 -9.09 9.93
N PRO A 61 -0.89 -10.15 9.33
CA PRO A 61 -0.36 -10.76 8.12
C PRO A 61 -0.16 -9.77 6.98
N LEU A 62 -1.15 -8.88 6.75
CA LEU A 62 -1.07 -7.89 5.68
C LEU A 62 0.04 -6.85 5.93
N TYR A 63 0.21 -6.42 7.18
CA TYR A 63 1.28 -5.48 7.52
C TYR A 63 2.66 -6.12 7.32
N TYR A 64 2.84 -7.38 7.71
CA TYR A 64 4.09 -8.10 7.48
C TYR A 64 4.39 -8.27 5.98
N ALA A 65 3.38 -8.53 5.15
CA ALA A 65 3.55 -8.52 3.70
C ALA A 65 4.00 -7.14 3.19
N LEU A 66 3.39 -6.07 3.67
CA LEU A 66 3.79 -4.71 3.29
C LEU A 66 5.25 -4.41 3.68
N GLN A 67 5.68 -4.81 4.88
CA GLN A 67 7.07 -4.66 5.33
C GLN A 67 8.05 -5.45 4.45
N ARG A 68 7.69 -6.66 4.03
CA ARG A 68 8.48 -7.44 3.06
C ARG A 68 8.53 -6.76 1.69
N ILE A 69 7.41 -6.21 1.22
CA ILE A 69 7.36 -5.46 -0.05
C ILE A 69 8.33 -4.28 -0.02
N TRP A 70 8.39 -3.54 1.08
CA TRP A 70 9.31 -2.41 1.24
C TRP A 70 10.79 -2.76 1.14
N THR A 71 11.19 -4.03 1.28
CA THR A 71 12.61 -4.42 1.15
C THR A 71 13.07 -4.56 -0.29
N TRP A 72 12.15 -4.59 -1.26
CA TRP A 72 12.48 -4.84 -2.67
C TRP A 72 11.77 -3.91 -3.67
N ILE A 73 10.69 -3.25 -3.27
CA ILE A 73 9.85 -2.48 -4.22
C ILE A 73 10.59 -1.32 -4.89
N GLU A 74 11.52 -0.69 -4.18
CA GLU A 74 12.33 0.42 -4.72
C GLU A 74 13.31 -0.07 -5.81
N ASP A 75 13.78 -1.32 -5.73
CA ASP A 75 14.74 -1.88 -6.69
C ASP A 75 14.07 -2.42 -7.96
N GLU A 76 12.80 -2.83 -7.90
CA GLU A 76 12.11 -3.56 -8.98
C GLU A 76 10.96 -2.79 -9.62
N ALA A 77 10.43 -1.78 -8.94
CA ALA A 77 9.25 -1.05 -9.39
C ALA A 77 9.47 0.45 -9.29
N GLU A 78 10.42 0.97 -10.07
CA GLU A 78 10.46 2.42 -10.31
C GLU A 78 9.21 2.83 -11.10
N PRO A 79 8.27 3.58 -10.50
CA PRO A 79 7.17 4.13 -11.27
C PRO A 79 7.76 5.12 -12.29
N PRO A 80 7.15 5.24 -13.49
CA PRO A 80 7.61 6.19 -14.47
C PRO A 80 7.64 7.61 -13.88
N SER A 81 8.76 8.32 -14.06
CA SER A 81 8.94 9.66 -13.52
C SER A 81 7.87 10.65 -14.06
N GLU A 82 7.35 11.52 -13.20
CA GLU A 82 6.38 12.57 -13.58
C GLU A 82 6.97 13.63 -14.53
N PRO A 83 6.14 14.25 -15.39
CA PRO A 83 5.24 13.59 -16.32
C PRO A 83 6.00 13.40 -17.64
N MET A 84 6.52 12.20 -17.88
CA MET A 84 6.81 11.82 -19.27
C MET A 84 5.55 12.04 -20.10
N ALA A 85 5.70 12.59 -21.31
CA ALA A 85 4.61 12.67 -22.28
C ALA A 85 4.12 11.25 -22.57
N LEU A 86 3.17 10.77 -21.76
CA LEU A 86 2.65 9.42 -21.86
C LEU A 86 2.12 9.26 -23.27
N GLU A 87 2.49 8.15 -23.91
CA GLU A 87 1.94 7.78 -25.19
C GLU A 87 0.40 7.86 -25.13
N LYS A 88 -0.20 8.50 -26.15
CA LYS A 88 -1.66 8.64 -26.23
C LYS A 88 -2.32 7.27 -26.26
N SER A 89 -1.69 6.31 -26.94
CA SER A 89 -2.13 4.92 -26.97
C SER A 89 -1.72 4.21 -25.68
N ILE A 90 -2.71 3.69 -24.94
CA ILE A 90 -2.49 2.94 -23.69
C ILE A 90 -1.58 1.73 -23.92
N GLY A 91 -1.79 1.00 -25.02
CA GLY A 91 -1.00 -0.20 -25.35
C GLY A 91 0.47 0.05 -25.67
N LYS A 92 0.90 1.32 -25.80
CA LYS A 92 2.31 1.70 -25.97
C LYS A 92 2.97 2.16 -24.67
N ARG A 93 2.22 2.29 -23.58
CA ARG A 93 2.77 2.72 -22.28
C ARG A 93 3.50 1.55 -21.64
N TYR A 94 4.56 1.86 -20.90
CA TYR A 94 5.26 0.86 -20.10
C TYR A 94 4.32 0.33 -19.01
N PRO A 95 4.05 -0.99 -18.95
CA PRO A 95 3.08 -1.59 -18.03
C PRO A 95 3.69 -1.83 -16.64
N TRP A 96 4.20 -0.76 -16.03
CA TRP A 96 4.91 -0.82 -14.74
C TRP A 96 4.02 -1.37 -13.62
N TRP A 97 2.71 -1.05 -13.66
CA TRP A 97 1.75 -1.49 -12.65
C TRP A 97 1.57 -3.00 -12.72
N GLU A 98 1.42 -3.55 -13.93
CA GLU A 98 1.27 -4.98 -14.15
C GLU A 98 2.51 -5.75 -13.68
N TYR A 99 3.72 -5.23 -13.94
CA TYR A 99 4.96 -5.84 -13.45
C TYR A 99 5.09 -5.77 -11.93
N LEU A 100 4.69 -4.66 -11.31
CA LEU A 100 4.66 -4.52 -9.86
C LEU A 100 3.68 -5.53 -9.25
N VAL A 101 2.44 -5.58 -9.75
CA VAL A 101 1.41 -6.51 -9.25
C VAL A 101 1.84 -7.96 -9.41
N ALA A 102 2.41 -8.34 -10.56
CA ALA A 102 2.94 -9.69 -10.78
C ALA A 102 4.08 -10.03 -9.79
N SER A 103 4.91 -9.05 -9.44
CA SER A 103 5.99 -9.23 -8.46
C SER A 103 5.48 -9.37 -7.03
N VAL A 104 4.47 -8.58 -6.66
CA VAL A 104 3.77 -8.70 -5.39
C VAL A 104 3.08 -10.06 -5.30
N GLN A 105 2.31 -10.45 -6.31
CA GLN A 105 1.59 -11.74 -6.34
C GLN A 105 2.55 -12.92 -6.18
N ARG A 106 3.65 -12.94 -6.92
CA ARG A 106 4.67 -14.00 -6.88
C ARG A 106 5.36 -14.13 -5.52
N ARG A 107 5.50 -13.05 -4.75
CA ARG A 107 6.24 -13.03 -3.46
C ARG A 107 5.33 -13.14 -2.25
N GLU A 108 4.09 -12.69 -2.38
CA GLU A 108 3.13 -12.53 -1.29
C GLU A 108 1.85 -13.34 -1.52
N GLU A 109 1.92 -14.40 -2.35
CA GLU A 109 0.81 -15.21 -2.83
C GLU A 109 -0.11 -15.70 -1.69
N GLU A 110 0.48 -16.18 -0.60
CA GLU A 110 -0.24 -16.71 0.56
C GLU A 110 -0.99 -15.63 1.36
N THR A 111 -0.59 -14.35 1.24
CA THR A 111 -1.16 -13.25 2.04
C THR A 111 -2.16 -12.40 1.24
N LEU A 112 -1.86 -12.11 -0.03
CA LEU A 112 -2.65 -11.16 -0.82
C LEU A 112 -3.64 -11.81 -1.79
N CYS A 113 -3.45 -13.08 -2.15
CA CYS A 113 -4.33 -13.85 -3.05
C CYS A 113 -4.87 -13.01 -4.24
N LEU A 114 -4.00 -12.25 -4.91
CA LEU A 114 -4.38 -11.43 -6.05
C LEU A 114 -4.78 -12.36 -7.21
N THR A 115 -6.02 -12.27 -7.70
CA THR A 115 -6.55 -13.06 -8.82
C THR A 115 -6.58 -12.27 -10.12
#